data_AF-A0A9D3QGK7-F1
#
_entry.id   AF-A0A9D3QGK7-F1
#
_cell.length_a   1.000
_cell.length_b   1.000
_cell.length_c   1.000
_cell.angle_alpha   90.00
_cell.angle_beta   90.00
_cell.angle_gamma   90.00
#
_symmetry.space_group_name_H-M   'P 1'
#
loop_
_entity.id
_entity.type
_entity.pdbx_description
1 polymer ?
#
loop_
_entity_poly.entity_id
_entity_poly.type
_entity_poly.pdbx_seq_one_letter_code
_entity_poly.pdbx_strand_id
1 'polypeptide(L)'
;MCPSHQTVVPAVHRMRGRQQGMKGDTPVNSTMSVGQARKLVEQLKIEASMCRIKVSKAAADLMAYCDAHACEDPLITPVPTSENPFREKKFFCALL
;
A
#
# COMPACT_ATOMS: atom_id res chain seq x y z
N MET A 1 8.88 28.62 -34.11
CA MET A 1 7.49 28.64 -34.60
C MET A 1 7.51 28.11 -36.03
N CYS A 2 7.23 26.82 -36.21
CA CYS A 2 6.99 26.21 -37.52
C CYS A 2 5.59 25.59 -37.45
N PRO A 3 4.61 26.07 -38.23
CA PRO A 3 3.28 25.47 -38.27
C PRO A 3 3.20 24.46 -39.42
N SER A 4 2.52 23.33 -39.19
CA SER A 4 1.41 22.85 -40.03
C SER A 4 1.09 21.40 -39.67
N HIS A 5 -0.16 21.22 -39.27
CA HIS A 5 -0.86 19.95 -39.14
C HIS A 5 -0.67 19.04 -40.35
N GLN A 6 -0.46 17.75 -40.09
CA GLN A 6 -1.08 16.69 -40.89
C GLN A 6 -1.46 15.53 -39.98
N THR A 7 -2.77 15.36 -39.80
CA THR A 7 -3.46 14.19 -39.27
C THR A 7 -3.13 12.94 -40.10
N VAL A 8 -2.67 11.86 -39.46
CA VAL A 8 -3.04 10.49 -39.87
C VAL A 8 -2.99 9.58 -38.63
N VAL A 9 -4.16 9.20 -38.12
CA VAL A 9 -4.34 8.04 -37.23
C VAL A 9 -4.24 6.77 -38.09
N PRO A 10 -3.37 5.80 -37.76
CA PRO A 10 -3.48 4.48 -38.34
C PRO A 10 -4.00 3.46 -37.32
N ALA A 11 -5.04 2.76 -37.76
CA ALA A 11 -5.38 1.39 -37.40
C ALA A 11 -5.83 1.11 -35.97
N VAL A 12 -7.14 1.23 -35.76
CA VAL A 12 -7.87 0.34 -34.84
C VAL A 12 -7.69 -1.08 -35.37
N HIS A 13 -6.68 -1.80 -34.90
CA HIS A 13 -6.60 -3.23 -35.12
C HIS A 13 -7.69 -3.88 -34.26
N ARG A 14 -8.75 -4.34 -34.94
CA ARG A 14 -9.82 -5.18 -34.41
C ARG A 14 -9.19 -6.44 -33.79
N MET A 15 -8.86 -6.38 -32.51
CA MET A 15 -8.48 -7.55 -31.72
C MET A 15 -9.70 -8.46 -31.64
N ARG A 16 -9.73 -9.43 -32.55
CA ARG A 16 -10.64 -10.57 -32.55
C ARG A 16 -10.70 -11.13 -31.14
N GLY A 17 -11.91 -11.34 -30.64
CA GLY A 17 -12.17 -12.01 -29.38
C GLY A 17 -11.46 -13.37 -29.36
N ARG A 18 -10.31 -13.41 -28.69
CA ARG A 18 -9.74 -14.65 -28.20
C ARG A 18 -10.41 -14.89 -26.86
N GLN A 19 -11.43 -15.75 -26.84
CA GLN A 19 -11.82 -16.44 -25.61
C GLN A 19 -10.58 -17.23 -25.16
N GLN A 20 -9.70 -16.61 -24.37
CA GLN A 20 -8.83 -17.35 -23.47
C GLN A 20 -9.73 -17.80 -22.34
N GLY A 21 -10.25 -19.03 -22.46
CA GLY A 21 -10.69 -19.75 -21.28
C GLY A 21 -9.52 -19.76 -20.30
N MET A 22 -9.74 -19.23 -19.09
CA MET A 22 -8.82 -19.41 -17.97
C MET A 22 -8.78 -20.90 -17.64
N LYS A 23 -7.91 -21.65 -18.32
CA LYS A 23 -7.35 -22.88 -17.73
C LYS A 23 -6.25 -22.44 -16.78
N GLY A 24 -6.67 -21.86 -15.66
CA GLY A 24 -5.82 -21.75 -14.49
C GLY A 24 -5.91 -23.08 -13.76
N ASP A 25 -4.94 -23.96 -13.99
CA ASP A 25 -4.69 -25.10 -13.10
C ASP A 25 -4.19 -24.53 -11.77
N THR A 26 -5.14 -24.02 -10.98
CA THR A 26 -4.91 -23.85 -9.55
C THR A 26 -4.99 -25.26 -8.98
N PRO A 27 -3.98 -25.76 -8.26
CA PRO A 27 -4.17 -26.98 -7.49
C PRO A 27 -5.18 -26.68 -6.39
N VAL A 28 -6.47 -26.88 -6.70
CA VAL A 28 -7.57 -26.84 -5.73
C VAL A 28 -7.45 -28.10 -4.88
N ASN A 29 -6.51 -28.09 -3.95
CA ASN A 29 -6.49 -29.11 -2.93
C ASN A 29 -7.71 -28.90 -2.01
N SER A 30 -8.38 -30.02 -1.74
CA SER A 30 -9.42 -30.24 -0.74
C SER A 30 -10.83 -29.85 -1.18
N THR A 31 -11.65 -30.87 -1.33
CA THR A 31 -13.12 -30.80 -1.30
C THR A 31 -13.57 -30.01 -0.07
N MET A 32 -13.76 -28.70 -0.23
CA MET A 32 -14.31 -27.86 0.83
C MET A 32 -15.77 -28.29 1.02
N SER A 33 -16.14 -28.67 2.24
CA SER A 33 -17.52 -29.11 2.49
C SER A 33 -18.49 -27.98 2.12
N VAL A 34 -19.68 -28.34 1.64
CA VAL A 34 -20.72 -27.36 1.29
C VAL A 34 -21.00 -26.39 2.46
N GLY A 35 -20.89 -26.87 3.71
CA GLY A 35 -21.03 -26.04 4.91
C GLY A 35 -19.90 -25.00 5.07
N GLN A 36 -18.65 -25.38 4.81
CA GLN A 36 -17.51 -24.44 4.84
C GLN A 36 -17.60 -23.41 3.72
N ALA A 37 -17.97 -23.83 2.51
CA ALA A 37 -18.15 -22.93 1.38
C ALA A 37 -19.22 -21.87 1.66
N ARG A 38 -20.35 -22.25 2.28
CA ARG A 38 -21.40 -21.32 2.69
C ARG A 38 -20.91 -20.30 3.71
N LYS A 39 -20.17 -20.74 4.74
CA LYS A 39 -19.58 -19.84 5.74
C LYS A 39 -18.64 -18.81 5.10
N LEU A 40 -17.81 -19.25 4.15
CA LEU A 40 -16.91 -18.35 3.42
C LEU A 40 -17.69 -17.33 2.57
N VAL A 41 -18.76 -17.75 1.90
CA VAL A 41 -19.61 -16.83 1.12
C VAL A 41 -20.24 -15.77 2.01
N GLU A 42 -20.75 -16.14 3.19
CA GLU A 42 -21.32 -15.16 4.12
C GLU A 42 -20.27 -14.16 4.62
N GLN A 43 -19.05 -14.62 4.92
CA GLN A 43 -17.94 -13.75 5.27
C GLN A 43 -17.57 -12.77 4.13
N LEU A 44 -17.46 -13.28 2.91
CA LEU A 44 -17.12 -12.47 1.73
C LEU A 44 -18.20 -11.43 1.42
N LYS A 45 -19.48 -11.72 1.67
CA LYS A 45 -20.57 -10.73 1.53
C LYS A 45 -20.38 -9.56 2.50
N ILE A 46 -19.99 -9.85 3.74
CA ILE A 46 -19.71 -8.82 4.75
C ILE A 46 -18.54 -7.94 4.28
N GLU A 47 -17.41 -8.56 3.90
CA GLU A 47 -16.22 -7.83 3.43
C GLU A 47 -16.48 -7.03 2.14
N ALA A 48 -17.30 -7.55 1.24
CA ALA A 48 -17.70 -6.85 0.02
C ALA A 48 -18.55 -5.61 0.31
N SER A 49 -19.37 -5.65 1.37
CA SER A 49 -20.21 -4.54 1.80
C SER A 49 -19.48 -3.45 2.58
N MET A 50 -18.19 -3.61 2.87
CA MET A 50 -17.40 -2.58 3.54
C MET A 50 -17.22 -1.35 2.64
N CYS A 51 -17.52 -0.17 3.19
CA CYS A 51 -17.29 1.09 2.52
C CYS A 51 -15.78 1.35 2.38
N ARG A 52 -15.31 1.55 1.15
CA ARG A 52 -13.91 1.87 0.86
C ARG A 52 -13.74 3.38 0.68
N ILE A 53 -12.64 3.92 1.19
CA ILE A 53 -12.21 5.28 0.87
C ILE A 53 -11.24 5.28 -0.31
N LYS A 54 -11.11 6.41 -1.01
CA LYS A 54 -10.13 6.57 -2.08
C LYS A 54 -8.72 6.43 -1.52
N VAL A 55 -7.86 5.71 -2.23
CA VAL A 55 -6.44 5.54 -1.85
C VAL A 55 -5.74 6.89 -1.76
N SER A 56 -6.03 7.83 -2.66
CA SER A 56 -5.47 9.18 -2.61
C SER A 56 -5.83 9.93 -1.32
N LYS A 57 -7.05 9.73 -0.80
CA LYS A 57 -7.47 10.30 0.49
C LYS A 57 -6.74 9.63 1.65
N ALA A 58 -6.69 8.30 1.67
CA ALA A 58 -5.97 7.57 2.72
C ALA A 58 -4.49 7.98 2.78
N ALA A 59 -3.85 8.13 1.61
CA ALA A 59 -2.46 8.58 1.51
C ALA A 59 -2.27 10.01 2.05
N ALA A 60 -3.17 10.94 1.69
CA ALA A 60 -3.11 12.31 2.20
C ALA A 60 -3.31 12.36 3.73
N ASP A 61 -4.24 11.56 4.26
CA ASP A 61 -4.50 11.47 5.70
C ASP A 61 -3.25 10.90 6.44
N LEU A 62 -2.57 9.90 5.86
CA LEU A 62 -1.30 9.36 6.39
C LEU A 62 -0.16 10.39 6.36
N MET A 63 0.01 11.11 5.25
CA MET A 63 1.03 12.16 5.13
C MET A 63 0.81 13.26 6.17
N ALA A 64 -0.43 13.75 6.29
CA ALA A 64 -0.78 14.78 7.26
C ALA A 64 -0.50 14.32 8.70
N TYR A 65 -0.75 13.05 9.01
CA TYR A 65 -0.42 12.49 10.32
C TYR A 65 1.10 12.47 10.57
N CYS A 66 1.87 11.99 9.60
CA CYS A 66 3.34 11.97 9.72
C CYS A 66 3.91 13.38 9.86
N ASP A 67 3.47 14.33 9.03
CA ASP A 67 3.96 15.71 9.06
C ASP A 67 3.66 16.40 10.41
N ALA A 68 2.48 16.13 10.98
CA ALA A 68 2.09 16.69 12.28
C ALA A 68 2.94 16.17 13.44
N HIS A 69 3.47 14.94 13.36
CA HIS A 69 4.19 14.29 14.46
C HIS A 69 5.70 14.10 14.19
N ALA A 70 6.19 14.49 13.00
CA ALA A 70 7.60 14.32 12.63
C ALA A 70 8.57 15.03 13.58
N CYS A 71 8.17 16.17 14.13
CA CYS A 71 8.96 16.94 15.09
C CYS A 71 9.03 16.29 16.48
N GLU A 72 8.05 15.45 16.81
CA GLU A 72 7.96 14.78 18.12
C GLU A 72 8.66 13.41 18.11
N ASP A 73 8.95 12.86 16.93
CA ASP A 73 9.68 11.60 16.78
C ASP A 73 11.20 11.83 16.94
N PRO A 74 11.83 11.35 18.03
CA PRO A 74 13.26 11.55 18.29
C PRO A 74 14.17 10.84 17.28
N LEU A 75 13.65 9.90 16.50
CA LEU A 75 14.37 9.16 15.47
C LEU A 75 14.38 9.90 14.12
N ILE A 76 13.35 10.71 13.87
CA ILE A 76 13.24 11.55 12.67
C ILE A 76 13.86 12.92 12.93
N THR A 77 13.56 13.52 14.09
CA THR A 77 14.13 14.78 14.54
C THR A 77 15.07 14.50 15.72
N PRO A 78 16.40 14.48 15.51
CA PRO A 78 17.34 14.11 16.56
C PRO A 78 17.25 15.05 17.76
N VAL A 79 17.01 14.46 18.94
CA VAL A 79 17.02 15.20 20.20
C VAL A 79 18.45 15.50 20.66
N PRO A 80 18.68 16.59 21.42
CA PRO A 80 19.97 16.87 22.03
C PRO A 80 20.47 15.68 22.85
N THR A 81 21.79 15.47 22.90
CA THR A 81 22.36 14.31 23.58
C THR A 81 21.96 14.25 25.06
N SER A 82 21.80 15.40 25.73
CA SER A 82 21.35 15.49 27.13
C SER A 82 19.96 14.91 27.38
N GLU A 83 19.07 15.00 26.39
CA GLU A 83 17.69 14.48 26.47
C GLU A 83 17.62 13.02 26.04
N ASN A 84 18.60 12.53 25.27
CA ASN A 84 18.68 11.14 24.86
C ASN A 84 18.98 10.22 26.07
N PRO A 85 18.04 9.35 26.49
CA PRO A 85 18.23 8.43 27.62
C PRO A 85 19.34 7.40 27.38
N PHE A 86 19.68 7.14 26.11
CA PHE A 86 20.73 6.22 25.69
C PHE A 86 22.11 6.87 25.56
N ARG A 87 22.27 8.13 25.99
CA ARG A 87 23.59 8.78 26.00
C ARG A 87 24.55 8.08 26.96
N GLU A 88 25.80 7.91 26.52
CA GLU A 88 26.90 7.51 27.40
C GLU A 88 27.06 8.52 28.55
N LYS A 89 26.91 8.04 29.78
CA LYS A 89 27.29 8.81 30.96
C LYS A 89 28.81 8.98 30.89
N LYS A 90 29.29 10.20 30.67
CA LYS A 90 30.70 10.54 30.87
C LYS A 90 31.01 10.33 32.35
N PHE A 91 31.42 9.13 32.72
CA PHE A 91 32.15 8.94 33.97
C PHE A 91 33.42 9.75 33.81
N PHE A 92 33.59 10.77 34.64
CA PHE A 92 34.86 11.45 34.76
C PHE A 92 35.88 10.39 35.20
N CYS A 93 36.68 9.92 34.25
CA CYS A 93 37.88 9.16 34.57
C CYS A 93 38.85 10.15 35.22
N ALA A 94 38.78 10.29 36.55
CA ALA A 94 39.93 10.71 37.31
C ALA A 94 40.86 9.49 37.35
N LEU A 95 41.81 9.45 36.41
CA LEU A 95 43.02 8.67 36.62
C LEU A 95 43.76 9.34 37.79
N LEU A 96 43.57 8.79 38.98
CA LEU A 96 44.40 9.05 40.17
C LEU A 96 45.65 8.18 40.10
#